data_AF-A0A401TPI3-F1
#
_entry.id   AF-A0A401TPI3-F1
#
_cell.length_a   1.000
_cell.length_b   1.000
_cell.length_c   1.000
_cell.angle_alpha   90.00
_cell.angle_beta   90.00
_cell.angle_gamma   90.00
#
_symmetry.space_group_name_H-M   'P 1'
#
loop_
_entity.id
_entity.type
_entity.pdbx_description
1 polymer ?
#
loop_
_entity_poly.entity_id
_entity_poly.type
_entity_poly.pdbx_seq_one_letter_code
_entity_poly.pdbx_strand_id
1 'polypeptide(L)'
;MKAQPLRLYIPRNSYQHKVWYMVNSTGFEYIMFVLILLNTITLAMQHHGQSDPFNFAMDLLNMVFTGLFTIEMLLKVIAFKPR
;
A
#
# COMPACT_ATOMS: atom_id res chain seq x y z
N MET A 1 3.89 6.15 36.36
CA MET A 1 4.00 5.91 34.90
C MET A 1 3.46 7.15 34.19
N LYS A 2 4.32 7.96 33.55
CA LYS A 2 3.87 9.15 32.79
C LYS A 2 3.42 8.69 31.41
N ALA A 3 2.12 8.57 31.19
CA ALA A 3 1.57 8.32 29.86
C ALA A 3 1.80 9.58 29.00
N GLN A 4 2.63 9.48 27.97
CA GLN A 4 2.76 10.53 26.96
C GLN A 4 1.49 10.51 26.09
N PRO A 5 0.91 11.67 25.75
CA PRO A 5 -0.26 11.71 24.89
C PRO A 5 0.11 11.20 23.49
N LEU A 6 -0.65 10.21 23.00
CA LEU A 6 -0.59 9.77 21.60
C LEU A 6 -0.87 10.98 20.72
N ARG A 7 0.11 11.38 19.89
CA ARG A 7 -0.05 12.45 18.90
C ARG A 7 -0.98 11.98 17.79
N LEU A 8 -2.28 12.00 18.04
CA LEU A 8 -3.31 11.85 17.00
C LEU A 8 -3.24 13.08 16.09
N TYR A 9 -2.70 12.89 14.89
CA TYR A 9 -2.66 13.93 13.87
C TYR A 9 -4.08 14.15 13.33
N ILE A 10 -4.66 15.34 13.58
CA ILE A 10 -5.99 15.71 13.07
C ILE A 10 -5.79 16.65 11.88
N PRO A 11 -6.07 16.21 10.63
CA PRO A 11 -5.89 17.05 9.45
C PRO A 11 -6.89 18.23 9.45
N ARG A 12 -6.39 19.46 9.24
CA ARG A 12 -7.22 20.69 9.16
C ARG A 12 -7.86 20.94 7.79
N ASN A 13 -7.38 20.28 6.72
CA ASN A 13 -7.80 20.53 5.34
C ASN A 13 -8.81 19.46 4.86
N SER A 14 -9.92 19.85 4.24
CA SER A 14 -11.03 18.93 3.88
C SER A 14 -10.61 17.79 2.94
N TYR A 15 -9.71 18.06 1.98
CA TYR A 15 -9.16 17.04 1.08
C TYR A 15 -8.27 16.04 1.83
N GLN A 16 -7.46 16.53 2.77
CA GLN A 16 -6.57 15.70 3.57
C GLN A 16 -7.36 14.82 4.54
N HIS A 17 -8.49 15.30 5.06
CA HIS A 17 -9.37 14.53 5.94
C HIS A 17 -10.01 13.32 5.22
N LYS A 18 -10.44 13.50 3.96
CA LYS A 18 -10.97 12.37 3.16
C LYS A 18 -9.90 11.31 2.91
N VAL A 19 -8.69 11.74 2.52
CA VAL A 19 -7.55 10.82 2.28
C VAL A 19 -7.14 10.14 3.58
N TRP A 20 -7.05 10.88 4.68
CA TRP A 20 -6.71 10.33 6.00
C TRP A 20 -7.73 9.29 6.47
N TYR A 21 -9.02 9.56 6.31
CA TYR A 21 -10.07 8.61 6.67
C TYR A 21 -10.01 7.33 5.83
N MET A 22 -9.73 7.45 4.52
CA MET A 22 -9.59 6.30 3.63
C MET A 22 -8.37 5.44 4.01
N VAL A 23 -7.21 6.06 4.24
CA VAL A 23 -5.96 5.37 4.58
C VAL A 23 -6.00 4.75 5.98
N ASN A 24 -6.71 5.38 6.93
CA ASN A 24 -6.89 4.88 8.30
C ASN A 24 -8.07 3.89 8.42
N SER A 25 -8.70 3.51 7.31
CA SER A 25 -9.78 2.52 7.33
C SER A 25 -9.20 1.11 7.44
N THR A 26 -9.81 0.27 8.28
CA THR A 26 -9.40 -1.14 8.43
C THR A 26 -9.53 -1.92 7.12
N GLY A 27 -10.49 -1.55 6.25
CA GLY A 27 -10.63 -2.15 4.92
C GLY A 27 -9.41 -1.90 4.03
N PHE A 28 -8.85 -0.69 4.06
CA PHE A 28 -7.63 -0.36 3.33
C PHE A 28 -6.43 -1.19 3.82
N GLU A 29 -6.29 -1.36 5.14
CA GLU A 29 -5.24 -2.20 5.72
C GLU A 29 -5.35 -3.66 5.26
N TYR A 30 -6.55 -4.24 5.24
CA TYR A 30 -6.76 -5.60 4.74
C TYR A 30 -6.44 -5.74 3.25
N ILE A 31 -6.83 -4.76 2.42
CA ILE A 31 -6.49 -4.75 1.00
C ILE A 31 -4.98 -4.76 0.81
N MET A 32 -4.25 -3.89 1.53
CA MET A 32 -2.79 -3.85 1.46
C MET A 32 -2.17 -5.17 1.90
N PHE A 33 -2.69 -5.80 2.95
CA PHE A 33 -2.20 -7.10 3.41
C PHE A 33 -2.39 -8.20 2.35
N VAL A 34 -3.56 -8.26 1.72
CA VAL A 34 -3.83 -9.21 0.63
C VAL A 34 -2.92 -8.94 -0.57
N LEU A 35 -2.68 -7.67 -0.92
CA LEU A 35 -1.76 -7.30 -2.01
C LEU A 35 -0.31 -7.76 -1.72
N ILE A 36 0.15 -7.66 -0.47
CA ILE A 36 1.47 -8.18 -0.06
C ILE A 36 1.52 -9.70 -0.28
N LEU A 37 0.49 -10.43 0.17
CA LEU A 37 0.42 -11.88 -0.02
C LEU A 37 0.43 -12.25 -1.50
N LEU A 38 -0.39 -11.61 -2.33
CA LEU A 38 -0.44 -11.87 -3.77
C LEU A 38 0.90 -11.56 -4.45
N ASN A 39 1.56 -10.47 -4.08
CA ASN A 39 2.88 -10.14 -4.60
C ASN A 39 3.92 -11.21 -4.23
N THR A 40 3.92 -11.69 -2.97
CA THR A 40 4.82 -12.77 -2.55
C THR A 40 4.55 -14.08 -3.28
N ILE A 41 3.29 -14.43 -3.56
CA ILE A 41 2.92 -15.60 -4.35
C ILE A 41 3.38 -15.43 -5.80
N THR A 42 3.21 -14.24 -6.37
CA THR A 42 3.67 -13.89 -7.74
C THR A 42 5.18 -14.07 -7.88
N LEU A 43 5.95 -13.59 -6.90
CA LEU A 43 7.39 -13.82 -6.81
C LEU A 43 7.75 -15.29 -6.62
N ALA A 44 7.01 -16.03 -5.79
CA ALA A 44 7.25 -17.46 -5.56
C ALA A 44 6.92 -18.34 -6.77
N MET A 45 5.96 -17.93 -7.61
CA MET A 45 5.58 -18.63 -8.83
C MET A 45 6.58 -18.43 -9.97
N GLN A 46 7.44 -17.42 -9.92
CA GLN A 46 8.48 -17.22 -10.93
C GLN A 46 9.49 -18.38 -10.90
N HIS A 47 9.64 -19.07 -12.02
CA HIS A 47 10.58 -20.19 -12.19
C HIS A 47 11.31 -20.07 -13.53
N HIS A 48 12.52 -20.62 -13.61
CA HIS A 48 13.25 -20.69 -14.88
C HIS A 48 12.51 -21.61 -15.87
N GLY A 49 12.38 -21.18 -17.13
CA GLY A 49 11.67 -21.93 -18.18
C GLY A 49 10.17 -21.65 -18.31
N GLN A 50 9.71 -20.49 -17.87
CA GLN A 50 8.32 -20.05 -18.05
C GLN A 50 7.99 -19.74 -19.51
N SER A 51 6.74 -19.98 -19.89
CA SER A 51 6.22 -19.62 -21.20
C SER A 51 6.14 -18.09 -21.33
N ASP A 52 6.44 -17.58 -22.53
CA ASP A 52 6.41 -16.14 -22.83
C ASP A 52 5.12 -15.40 -22.36
N PRO A 53 3.89 -15.93 -22.56
CA PRO A 53 2.69 -15.26 -22.06
C PRO A 53 2.59 -15.24 -20.53
N PHE A 54 3.15 -16.24 -19.84
CA PHE A 54 3.15 -16.29 -18.38
C PHE A 54 4.14 -15.26 -17.80
N ASN A 55 5.34 -15.15 -18.38
CA ASN A 55 6.32 -14.13 -18.01
C ASN A 55 5.73 -12.72 -18.14
N PHE A 56 5.07 -12.41 -19.26
CA PHE A 56 4.44 -11.12 -19.46
C PHE A 56 3.38 -10.80 -18.40
N ALA A 57 2.55 -11.79 -18.04
CA ALA A 57 1.55 -11.62 -16.99
C ALA A 57 2.19 -11.38 -15.61
N MET A 58 3.26 -12.11 -15.28
CA MET A 58 3.99 -11.93 -14.01
C MET A 58 4.67 -10.57 -13.92
N ASP A 59 5.30 -10.10 -15.00
CA ASP A 59 5.90 -8.76 -15.05
C ASP A 59 4.86 -7.65 -14.93
N LEU A 60 3.70 -7.80 -15.58
CA LEU A 60 2.60 -6.87 -15.45
C LEU A 60 2.07 -6.82 -14.00
N LEU A 61 1.91 -7.98 -13.35
CA LEU A 61 1.50 -8.05 -11.95
C LEU A 61 2.52 -7.38 -11.02
N ASN A 62 3.82 -7.66 -11.20
CA ASN A 62 4.89 -7.02 -10.41
C ASN A 62 4.88 -5.49 -10.57
N MET A 63 4.68 -4.99 -11.80
CA MET A 63 4.57 -3.57 -12.08
C MET A 63 3.33 -2.95 -11.40
N VAL A 64 2.18 -3.62 -11.48
CA VAL A 64 0.94 -3.18 -10.82
C VAL A 64 1.09 -3.15 -9.30
N PHE A 65 1.66 -4.19 -8.67
CA PHE A 65 1.91 -4.22 -7.23
C PHE A 65 2.84 -3.08 -6.81
N THR A 66 3.94 -2.87 -7.54
CA THR A 66 4.87 -1.76 -7.29
C THR A 66 4.17 -0.41 -7.37
N GLY A 67 3.32 -0.20 -8.39
CA GLY A 67 2.53 1.01 -8.52
C GLY A 67 1.55 1.23 -7.36
N LEU A 68 0.84 0.18 -6.94
CA LEU A 68 -0.10 0.24 -5.81
C LEU A 68 0.61 0.56 -4.49
N PHE A 69 1.75 -0.07 -4.20
CA PHE A 69 2.55 0.25 -3.01
C PHE A 69 3.09 1.69 -3.06
N THR A 70 3.48 2.18 -4.24
CA THR A 70 3.94 3.56 -4.42
C THR A 70 2.81 4.56 -4.16
N ILE A 71 1.62 4.33 -4.70
CA ILE A 71 0.44 5.17 -4.47
C ILE A 71 0.07 5.17 -2.99
N GLU A 72 0.07 4.00 -2.34
CA GLU A 72 -0.18 3.89 -0.90
C GLU A 72 0.81 4.73 -0.08
N MET A 73 2.10 4.63 -0.40
CA MET A 73 3.15 5.40 0.26
C MET A 73 2.90 6.91 0.08
N LEU A 74 2.57 7.35 -1.13
CA LEU A 74 2.26 8.76 -1.41
C LEU A 74 1.02 9.24 -0.64
N LEU A 75 -0.05 8.43 -0.59
CA LEU A 75 -1.25 8.74 0.17
C LEU A 75 -0.93 8.89 1.67
N LYS A 76 -0.09 7.99 2.22
CA LYS A 76 0.39 8.11 3.61
C LYS A 76 1.24 9.36 3.81
N VAL A 77 2.17 9.69 2.92
CA VAL A 77 3.01 10.90 3.03
C VAL A 77 2.15 12.17 3.00
N ILE A 78 1.16 12.24 2.11
CA ILE A 78 0.22 13.38 2.03
C ILE A 78 -0.68 13.44 3.27
N ALA A 79 -1.17 12.29 3.74
CA ALA A 79 -2.01 12.20 4.93
C ALA A 79 -1.25 12.62 6.19
N PHE A 80 -0.02 12.14 6.37
CA PHE A 80 0.80 12.35 7.58
C PHE A 80 1.71 13.57 7.52
N LYS A 81 1.70 14.35 6.42
CA LYS A 81 2.51 15.55 6.12
C LYS A 81 3.84 15.58 6.91
N PRO A 82 4.99 15.20 6.30
CA PRO A 82 6.27 15.20 7.01
C PRO A 82 6.50 16.58 7.65
N ARG A 83 6.76 16.59 8.95
CA ARG A 83 7.22 17.79 9.67
C ARG A 83 8.70 17.99 9.44
#